data_AF-A0A414CJ74-F1
#
_entry.id   AF-A0A414CJ74-F1
#
_cell.length_a   1.000
_cell.length_b   1.000
_cell.length_c   1.000
_cell.angle_alpha   90.00
_cell.angle_beta   90.00
_cell.angle_gamma   90.00
#
_symmetry.space_group_name_H-M   'P 1'
#
loop_
_entity.id
_entity.type
_entity.pdbx_description
1 polymer ?
#
loop_
_entity_poly.entity_id
_entity_poly.type
_entity_poly.pdbx_seq_one_letter_code
_entity_poly.pdbx_strand_id
1 'polypeptide(L)'
;MAKKNVNRAKQYKHQNRHLLKKAVATVTAAVKEAPKKVEKATKAVAKEVKQAASSVEEFAASLEGVALDRAQTFYDEGIRSVADFANWTEKELLALKGIGPATIKKLKELGVKFK
;
A
#
# COMPACT_ATOMS: atom_id res chain seq x y z
N MET A 1 -42.38 -0.34 41.26
CA MET A 1 -42.10 1.07 40.85
C MET A 1 -40.82 1.11 40.01
N ALA A 2 -40.93 1.10 38.68
CA ALA A 2 -39.78 0.99 37.76
C ALA A 2 -39.14 2.37 37.47
N LYS A 3 -37.87 2.56 37.84
CA LYS A 3 -37.12 3.80 37.56
C LYS A 3 -36.40 3.72 36.20
N LYS A 4 -37.11 4.18 35.17
CA LYS A 4 -36.68 4.98 34.01
C LYS A 4 -35.20 4.82 33.55
N ASN A 5 -34.98 3.86 32.64
CA ASN A 5 -33.71 3.50 32.02
C ASN A 5 -33.35 4.37 30.79
N VAL A 6 -33.60 5.68 30.85
CA VAL A 6 -33.17 6.63 29.81
C VAL A 6 -31.97 7.40 30.36
N ASN A 7 -30.78 6.99 29.96
CA ASN A 7 -29.67 7.90 29.61
C ASN A 7 -28.31 7.21 29.46
N ARG A 8 -28.16 5.91 29.73
CA ARG A 8 -26.87 5.23 29.56
C ARG A 8 -26.38 5.29 28.10
N ALA A 9 -27.26 5.08 27.13
CA ALA A 9 -26.94 5.21 25.71
C ALA A 9 -26.55 6.64 25.29
N LYS A 10 -27.19 7.68 25.87
CA LYS A 10 -26.83 9.09 25.60
C LYS A 10 -25.49 9.45 26.24
N GLN A 11 -25.21 8.92 27.43
CA GLN A 11 -23.95 9.11 28.14
C GLN A 11 -22.78 8.50 27.38
N TYR A 12 -22.94 7.27 26.84
CA TYR A 12 -21.90 6.65 26.00
C TYR A 12 -21.63 7.43 24.71
N LYS A 13 -22.66 7.97 24.04
CA LYS A 13 -22.48 8.80 22.84
C LYS A 13 -21.70 10.09 23.14
N HIS A 14 -21.96 10.73 24.29
CA HIS A 14 -21.23 11.92 24.70
C HIS A 14 -19.76 11.65 25.04
N GLN A 15 -19.47 10.52 25.71
CA GLN A 15 -18.09 10.13 26.03
C GLN A 15 -17.27 9.84 24.77
N ASN A 16 -17.83 9.08 23.82
CA ASN A 16 -17.13 8.73 22.58
C ASN A 16 -16.82 9.97 21.72
N ARG A 17 -17.73 10.95 21.68
CA ARG A 17 -17.50 12.21 20.95
C ARG A 17 -16.32 13.00 21.54
N HIS A 18 -16.15 13.01 22.86
CA HIS A 18 -15.05 13.70 23.51
C HIS A 18 -13.70 13.02 23.25
N LEU A 19 -13.68 11.69 23.30
CA LEU A 19 -12.50 10.88 22.99
C LEU A 19 -12.07 11.07 21.52
N LEU A 20 -13.00 11.06 20.58
CA LEU A 20 -12.71 11.34 19.17
C LEU A 20 -12.16 12.76 18.97
N LYS A 21 -12.76 13.77 19.60
CA LYS A 21 -12.29 15.16 19.45
C LYS A 21 -10.88 15.35 20.03
N LYS A 22 -10.57 14.67 21.14
CA LYS A 22 -9.23 14.69 21.74
C LYS A 22 -8.21 13.95 20.85
N ALA A 23 -8.57 12.79 20.30
CA ALA A 23 -7.72 12.05 19.37
C ALA A 23 -7.43 12.84 18.07
N VAL A 24 -8.45 13.51 17.52
CA VAL A 24 -8.29 14.38 16.35
C VAL A 24 -7.39 15.56 16.68
N ALA A 25 -7.59 16.22 17.83
CA ALA A 25 -6.75 17.32 18.28
C ALA A 25 -5.28 16.90 18.46
N THR A 26 -5.03 15.72 19.05
CA THR A 26 -3.67 15.19 19.23
C THR A 26 -2.99 14.85 17.91
N VAL A 27 -3.72 14.30 16.94
CA VAL A 27 -3.17 14.01 15.60
C VAL A 27 -2.89 15.31 14.84
N THR A 28 -3.74 16.33 14.97
CA THR A 28 -3.52 17.63 14.32
C THR A 28 -2.40 18.45 14.96
N ALA A 29 -2.19 18.32 16.28
CA ALA A 29 -1.08 18.97 16.97
C ALA A 29 0.27 18.29 16.67
N ALA A 30 0.29 16.95 16.59
CA ALA A 30 1.48 16.19 16.21
C ALA A 30 1.96 16.45 14.76
N VAL A 31 1.09 16.98 13.90
CA VAL A 31 1.43 17.38 12.52
C VAL A 31 2.08 18.77 12.45
N LYS A 32 1.97 19.59 13.50
CA LYS A 32 2.37 21.01 13.44
C LYS A 32 3.73 21.32 14.07
N GLU A 33 4.26 20.45 14.93
CA GLU A 33 5.56 20.66 15.60
C GLU A 33 6.50 19.45 15.44
N ALA A 34 7.27 19.40 14.34
CA ALA A 34 8.62 18.81 14.30
C ALA A 34 9.19 18.92 12.86
N PRO A 35 10.14 19.83 12.60
CA PRO A 35 10.88 19.90 11.35
C PRO A 35 12.07 18.92 11.36
N LYS A 36 12.32 18.26 10.21
CA LYS A 36 13.50 17.43 9.82
C LYS A 36 13.53 15.97 10.33
N LYS A 37 13.57 15.04 9.37
CA LYS A 37 13.68 13.56 9.46
C LYS A 37 12.40 12.80 9.87
N VAL A 38 11.47 12.64 8.94
CA VAL A 38 10.85 11.36 8.47
C VAL A 38 9.76 11.79 7.48
N GLU A 39 10.15 11.97 6.22
CA GLU A 39 9.30 12.49 5.14
C GLU A 39 8.67 11.36 4.28
N LYS A 40 8.77 10.10 4.71
CA LYS A 40 8.38 8.93 3.90
C LYS A 40 7.51 7.95 4.68
N ALA A 41 6.28 8.33 4.95
CA ALA A 41 5.14 7.41 5.06
C ALA A 41 3.88 8.21 5.41
N THR A 42 2.74 7.75 4.91
CA THR A 42 1.38 8.00 5.44
C THR A 42 0.60 9.26 5.05
N LYS A 43 1.02 10.12 4.12
CA LYS A 43 0.12 11.15 3.52
C LYS A 43 -0.21 10.97 2.03
N ALA A 44 0.14 9.83 1.46
CA ALA A 44 -0.01 9.56 0.04
C ALA A 44 -1.23 8.69 -0.33
N VAL A 45 -1.97 8.13 0.62
CA VAL A 45 -2.95 7.05 0.35
C VAL A 45 -4.22 7.46 -0.43
N ALA A 46 -4.53 8.74 -0.61
CA ALA A 46 -5.67 9.17 -1.46
C ALA A 46 -5.26 9.70 -2.84
N LYS A 47 -4.00 10.10 -3.02
CA LYS A 47 -3.44 10.50 -4.33
C LYS A 47 -2.71 9.33 -5.01
N GLU A 48 -2.35 8.29 -4.24
CA GLU A 48 -1.71 7.06 -4.68
C GLU A 48 -2.60 6.13 -5.47
N VAL A 49 -3.94 6.20 -5.44
CA VAL A 49 -4.74 5.29 -6.27
C VAL A 49 -4.69 5.70 -7.76
N LYS A 50 -4.61 7.00 -8.06
CA LYS A 50 -4.37 7.48 -9.44
C LYS A 50 -2.89 7.43 -9.82
N GLN A 51 -2.00 7.64 -8.84
CA GLN A 51 -0.56 7.63 -9.08
C GLN A 51 0.04 6.21 -9.11
N ALA A 52 -0.58 5.23 -8.44
CA ALA A 52 -0.22 3.82 -8.53
C ALA A 52 -0.78 3.17 -9.78
N ALA A 53 -1.93 3.61 -10.30
CA ALA A 53 -2.34 3.23 -11.66
C ALA A 53 -1.26 3.65 -12.67
N SER A 54 -0.88 4.94 -12.65
CA SER A 54 0.24 5.41 -13.49
C SER A 54 1.57 4.71 -13.18
N SER A 55 1.83 4.32 -11.93
CA SER A 55 3.09 3.66 -11.54
C SER A 55 3.14 2.17 -11.90
N VAL A 56 2.00 1.46 -11.90
CA VAL A 56 1.89 0.09 -12.41
C VAL A 56 2.02 0.09 -13.92
N GLU A 57 1.41 1.07 -14.59
CA GLU A 57 1.51 1.26 -16.04
C GLU A 57 2.94 1.64 -16.46
N GLU A 58 3.60 2.55 -15.73
CA GLU A 58 5.02 2.89 -15.92
C GLU A 58 5.96 1.71 -15.64
N PHE A 59 5.66 0.92 -14.61
CA PHE A 59 6.42 -0.29 -14.30
C PHE A 59 6.24 -1.37 -15.36
N ALA A 60 5.01 -1.60 -15.82
CA ALA A 60 4.71 -2.50 -16.93
C ALA A 60 5.41 -2.02 -18.23
N ALA A 61 5.44 -0.71 -18.48
CA ALA A 61 6.17 -0.12 -19.60
C ALA A 61 7.69 -0.33 -19.48
N SER A 62 8.24 -0.30 -18.26
CA SER A 62 9.65 -0.60 -18.00
C SER A 62 9.98 -2.08 -18.20
N LEU A 63 9.00 -2.97 -18.04
CA LEU A 63 9.10 -4.39 -18.31
C LEU A 63 8.57 -4.70 -19.71
N GLU A 64 9.25 -4.20 -20.74
CA GLU A 64 8.80 -4.27 -22.13
C GLU A 64 8.33 -5.69 -22.53
N GLY A 65 7.02 -5.84 -22.79
CA GLY A 65 6.37 -7.10 -23.15
C GLY A 65 5.84 -7.95 -21.98
N VAL A 66 5.85 -7.43 -20.75
CA VAL A 66 5.07 -7.97 -19.62
C VAL A 66 3.68 -7.34 -19.65
N ALA A 67 2.64 -8.17 -19.69
CA ALA A 67 1.26 -7.70 -19.67
C ALA A 67 0.96 -6.97 -18.35
N LEU A 68 0.08 -5.97 -18.39
CA LEU A 68 -0.32 -5.20 -17.21
C LEU A 68 -0.79 -6.09 -16.06
N ASP A 69 -1.54 -7.15 -16.37
CA ASP A 69 -2.04 -8.14 -15.39
C ASP A 69 -0.90 -8.84 -14.60
N ARG A 70 0.23 -9.09 -15.28
CA ARG A 70 1.43 -9.68 -14.67
C ARG A 70 2.19 -8.64 -13.84
N ALA A 71 2.30 -7.42 -14.34
CA ALA A 71 2.90 -6.31 -13.62
C ALA A 71 2.12 -5.98 -12.33
N GLN A 72 0.79 -6.11 -12.38
CA GLN A 72 -0.09 -5.99 -11.22
C GLN A 72 0.20 -7.06 -10.18
N THR A 73 0.34 -8.32 -10.60
CA THR A 73 0.68 -9.43 -9.70
C THR A 73 2.04 -9.19 -9.02
N PHE A 74 3.04 -8.70 -9.75
CA PHE A 74 4.32 -8.30 -9.16
C PHE A 74 4.15 -7.18 -8.12
N TYR A 75 3.31 -6.19 -8.42
CA TYR A 75 2.99 -5.10 -7.50
C TYR A 75 2.32 -5.56 -6.20
N ASP A 76 1.40 -6.52 -6.31
CA ASP A 76 0.69 -7.12 -5.17
C ASP A 76 1.66 -7.88 -4.26
N GLU A 77 2.68 -8.51 -4.84
CA GLU A 77 3.79 -9.16 -4.13
C GLU A 77 4.86 -8.17 -3.65
N GLY A 78 4.69 -6.88 -3.91
CA GLY A 78 5.60 -5.82 -3.47
C GLY A 78 6.80 -5.58 -4.38
N ILE A 79 6.84 -6.19 -5.56
CA ILE A 79 7.84 -5.94 -6.60
C ILE A 79 7.37 -4.72 -7.42
N ARG A 80 7.92 -3.55 -7.11
CA ARG A 80 7.56 -2.28 -7.76
C ARG A 80 8.64 -1.76 -8.70
N SER A 81 9.81 -2.39 -8.68
CA SER A 81 10.95 -1.99 -9.48
C SER A 81 11.78 -3.19 -9.94
N VAL A 82 12.59 -2.98 -10.97
CA VAL A 82 13.51 -3.99 -11.49
C VAL A 82 14.51 -4.46 -10.42
N ALA A 83 14.88 -3.58 -9.48
CA ALA A 83 15.79 -3.91 -8.40
C ALA A 83 15.17 -4.86 -7.37
N ASP A 84 13.84 -4.83 -7.19
CA ASP A 84 13.15 -5.67 -6.20
C ASP A 84 13.26 -7.15 -6.55
N PHE A 85 13.31 -7.50 -7.85
CA PHE A 85 13.49 -8.88 -8.31
C PHE A 85 14.77 -9.54 -7.79
N ALA A 86 15.79 -8.76 -7.40
CA ALA A 86 17.01 -9.32 -6.80
C ALA A 86 16.77 -9.97 -5.43
N ASN A 87 15.65 -9.67 -4.77
CA ASN A 87 15.26 -10.29 -3.50
C ASN A 87 14.43 -11.56 -3.70
N TRP A 88 13.93 -11.78 -4.92
CA TRP A 88 13.03 -12.88 -5.27
C TRP A 88 13.79 -13.95 -6.06
N THR A 89 13.41 -15.22 -5.84
CA THR A 89 13.94 -16.35 -6.59
C THR A 89 13.07 -16.64 -7.83
N GLU A 90 13.64 -17.31 -8.83
CA GLU A 90 12.85 -17.76 -10.00
C GLU A 90 11.65 -18.64 -9.59
N LYS A 91 11.80 -19.44 -8.53
CA LYS A 91 10.75 -20.34 -8.07
C LYS A 91 9.57 -19.59 -7.48
N GLU A 92 9.83 -18.53 -6.72
CA GLU A 92 8.77 -17.69 -6.14
C GLU A 92 8.04 -16.93 -7.23
N LEU A 93 8.77 -16.35 -8.19
CA LEU A 93 8.17 -15.68 -9.33
C LEU A 93 7.34 -16.63 -10.20
N LEU A 94 7.80 -17.88 -10.39
CA LEU A 94 7.05 -18.91 -11.12
C LEU A 94 5.80 -19.40 -10.36
N ALA A 95 5.79 -19.28 -9.03
CA ALA A 95 4.63 -19.61 -8.21
C ALA A 95 3.54 -18.53 -8.25
N LEU A 96 3.87 -17.32 -8.72
CA LEU A 96 2.91 -16.23 -8.85
C LEU A 96 1.87 -16.52 -9.94
N LYS A 97 0.62 -16.20 -9.63
CA LYS A 97 -0.51 -16.44 -10.54
C LYS A 97 -0.31 -15.68 -11.86
N GLY A 98 -0.36 -16.41 -12.98
CA GLY A 98 -0.23 -15.79 -14.32
C GLY A 98 1.21 -15.50 -14.75
N ILE A 99 2.20 -15.76 -13.90
CA ILE A 99 3.62 -15.72 -14.26
C ILE A 99 4.06 -17.11 -14.70
N GLY A 100 4.63 -17.19 -15.90
CA GLY A 100 5.12 -18.43 -16.47
C GLY A 100 6.61 -18.37 -16.82
N PRO A 101 7.19 -19.49 -17.25
CA PRO A 101 8.61 -19.54 -17.65
C PRO A 101 8.92 -18.59 -18.81
N ALA A 102 7.93 -18.31 -19.68
CA ALA A 102 8.06 -17.32 -20.74
C ALA A 102 8.28 -15.90 -20.18
N THR A 103 7.58 -15.53 -19.11
CA THR A 103 7.74 -14.23 -18.44
C THR A 103 9.09 -14.13 -17.75
N ILE A 104 9.50 -15.19 -17.05
CA ILE A 104 10.82 -15.27 -16.40
C ILE A 104 11.95 -15.12 -17.44
N LYS A 105 11.83 -15.81 -18.58
CA LYS A 105 12.79 -15.68 -19.70
C LYS A 105 12.87 -14.25 -20.20
N LYS A 106 11.72 -13.59 -20.40
CA LYS A 106 11.65 -12.18 -20.80
C LYS A 106 12.33 -11.26 -19.79
N LEU A 107 12.09 -11.46 -18.50
CA LEU A 107 12.75 -10.70 -17.42
C LEU A 107 14.28 -10.88 -17.46
N LYS A 108 14.77 -12.11 -17.69
CA LYS A 108 16.22 -12.34 -17.87
C LYS A 108 16.78 -11.63 -19.10
N GLU A 109 16.06 -11.62 -20.21
CA GLU A 109 16.45 -10.90 -21.44
C GLU A 109 16.53 -9.38 -21.21
N LEU A 110 15.68 -8.84 -20.35
CA LEU A 110 15.73 -7.45 -19.88
C LEU A 110 16.87 -7.17 -18.87
N GLY A 111 17.69 -8.17 -18.54
CA GLY A 111 18.80 -8.05 -17.60
C GLY A 111 18.41 -8.09 -16.12
N VAL A 112 17.16 -8.47 -15.82
CA VAL A 112 16.71 -8.67 -14.44
C VAL A 112 17.44 -9.86 -13.83
N LYS A 113 18.07 -9.65 -12.67
CA LYS A 113 18.73 -10.69 -11.90
C LYS A 113 17.85 -11.10 -10.73
N PHE A 114 17.70 -12.40 -10.56
CA PHE A 114 17.04 -13.03 -9.42
C PHE A 114 18.07 -13.47 -8.38
N LYS A 115 17.58 -13.78 -7.19
CA LYS A 115 18.38 -14.35 -6.10
C LYS A 115 18.84 -15.77 -6.38
#